data_AF-A0A4P9ZJP1-F1
#
_entry.id   AF-A0A4P9ZJP1-F1
#
_cell.length_a   1.000
_cell.length_b   1.000
_cell.length_c   1.000
_cell.angle_alpha   90.00
_cell.angle_beta   90.00
_cell.angle_gamma   90.00
#
_symmetry.space_group_name_H-M   'P 1'
#
loop_
_entity.id
_entity.type
_entity.pdbx_description
1 polymer ?
#
loop_
_entity_poly.entity_id
_entity_poly.type
_entity_poly.pdbx_seq_one_letter_code
_entity_poly.pdbx_strand_id
1 'polypeptide(L)'
;MAVGIREALHPQIDLATEPRWPRIAGTFGEDADLTSRMAAAYILGFQGAQLDSNSVACMTKHFPGGGPQKEGLDPHFPFQRGQVYPGNNFNYHLKPFEAVFKANTAAIMPYYGVPMDAGHEHVGFSYNKAIITDLLRKKYHYEGVVCTDWGLFGGENIPEVLVKLVKGGKIKESRLDESVKRLLRQKFMLGLFDNPFIDAGKAAQIVGKPEFKQAGEDAQRRAITLLKNDSKTLPLQAGKLKIYVRHIKPEVAALYGTVVTDPATADIAIIRLKTPWIPVDTDIPMAKGFHHGDLDFKGGLKDSILQLLGTVPTIVDINLDRPAVIPEISAKAKGLMADFGASDAAVLDVIFGKFKPGGKLPFELPSSMEAPCWQGAF
;
A
#
# COMPACT_ATOMS: atom_id res chain seq x y z
N MET A 1 -16.49 4.00 -11.96
CA MET A 1 -17.59 4.72 -12.63
C MET A 1 -18.90 3.95 -12.71
N ALA A 2 -18.95 2.71 -13.22
CA ALA A 2 -20.21 1.98 -13.40
C ALA A 2 -21.08 1.85 -12.13
N VAL A 3 -20.43 1.82 -10.95
CA VAL A 3 -21.08 1.75 -9.62
C VAL A 3 -21.17 3.09 -8.91
N GLY A 4 -20.98 4.21 -9.60
CA GLY A 4 -21.20 5.55 -9.04
C GLY A 4 -20.02 6.14 -8.26
N ILE A 5 -18.93 5.40 -8.11
CA ILE A 5 -17.69 5.93 -7.51
C ILE A 5 -17.03 6.91 -8.49
N ARG A 6 -16.86 8.16 -8.02
CA ARG A 6 -16.33 9.32 -8.76
C ARG A 6 -15.08 9.93 -8.15
N GLU A 7 -14.70 9.47 -6.96
CA GLU A 7 -13.46 9.85 -6.29
C GLU A 7 -12.88 8.60 -5.62
N ALA A 8 -11.58 8.39 -5.80
CA ALA A 8 -10.82 7.33 -5.17
C ALA A 8 -9.89 7.97 -4.14
N LEU A 9 -9.93 7.47 -2.90
CA LEU A 9 -9.00 7.87 -1.82
C LEU A 9 -7.61 7.25 -2.02
N HIS A 10 -7.06 7.40 -3.23
CA HIS A 10 -5.84 6.81 -3.77
C HIS A 10 -5.28 7.69 -4.91
N PRO A 11 -3.99 7.53 -5.26
CA PRO A 11 -3.03 6.58 -4.70
C PRO A 11 -2.44 7.01 -3.35
N GLN A 12 -2.02 6.02 -2.55
CA GLN A 12 -1.12 6.25 -1.42
C GLN A 12 0.31 6.18 -1.96
N ILE A 13 1.06 7.27 -1.80
CA ILE A 13 2.38 7.50 -2.41
C ILE A 13 3.46 7.76 -1.38
N ASP A 14 3.18 7.46 -0.12
CA ASP A 14 4.18 7.47 0.94
C ASP A 14 5.28 6.47 0.62
N LEU A 15 6.53 6.79 0.96
CA LEU A 15 7.66 5.88 0.74
C LEU A 15 7.80 4.91 1.92
N ALA A 16 8.03 3.63 1.62
CA ALA A 16 8.19 2.56 2.61
C ALA A 16 9.56 2.57 3.33
N THR A 17 10.02 3.74 3.79
CA THR A 17 11.36 3.92 4.38
C THR A 17 11.46 3.51 5.86
N GLU A 18 10.33 3.15 6.48
CA GLU A 18 10.27 2.59 7.83
C GLU A 18 9.61 1.21 7.73
N PRO A 19 10.41 0.11 7.69
CA PRO A 19 9.93 -1.22 7.33
C PRO A 19 8.90 -1.81 8.32
N ARG A 20 8.80 -1.30 9.55
CA ARG A 20 7.82 -1.79 10.53
C ARG A 20 6.46 -1.10 10.36
N TRP A 21 6.38 -0.01 9.61
CA TRP A 21 5.15 0.74 9.41
C TRP A 21 4.07 -0.12 8.73
N PRO A 22 2.86 -0.23 9.30
CA PRO A 22 1.81 -1.14 8.85
C PRO A 22 1.20 -0.81 7.49
N ARG A 23 1.44 0.37 6.92
CA ARG A 23 0.76 0.80 5.67
C ARG A 23 1.57 0.59 4.40
N ILE A 24 2.72 -0.10 4.47
CA ILE A 24 3.60 -0.33 3.31
C ILE A 24 2.87 -1.02 2.15
N ALA A 25 1.98 -1.98 2.43
CA ALA A 25 1.20 -2.67 1.38
C ALA A 25 0.33 -1.72 0.52
N GLY A 26 0.04 -0.51 1.01
CA GLY A 26 -0.68 0.52 0.26
C GLY A 26 0.20 1.37 -0.65
N THR A 27 1.54 1.28 -0.54
CA THR A 27 2.50 2.12 -1.26
C THR A 27 3.08 1.44 -2.50
N PHE A 28 4.03 2.10 -3.17
CA PHE A 28 4.77 1.56 -4.31
C PHE A 28 6.20 1.12 -3.98
N GLY A 29 6.59 1.15 -2.70
CA GLY A 29 7.95 0.84 -2.26
C GLY A 29 8.66 1.98 -1.55
N GLU A 30 9.97 1.84 -1.37
CA GLU A 30 10.84 2.84 -0.72
C GLU A 30 11.45 3.85 -1.72
N ASP A 31 11.55 3.47 -3.00
CA ASP A 31 12.17 4.31 -4.03
C ASP A 31 11.24 5.43 -4.52
N ALA A 32 11.69 6.67 -4.36
CA ALA A 32 10.92 7.86 -4.74
C ALA A 32 10.69 7.98 -6.24
N ASP A 33 11.63 7.53 -7.08
CA ASP A 33 11.54 7.69 -8.53
C ASP A 33 10.60 6.64 -9.15
N LEU A 34 10.63 5.40 -8.66
CA LEU A 34 9.65 4.37 -8.95
C LEU A 34 8.25 4.81 -8.50
N THR A 35 8.12 5.26 -7.25
CA THR A 35 6.84 5.75 -6.70
C THR A 35 6.29 6.90 -7.54
N SER A 36 7.14 7.84 -7.95
CA SER A 36 6.77 8.96 -8.84
C SER A 36 6.18 8.49 -10.16
N ARG A 37 6.84 7.53 -10.84
CA ARG A 37 6.38 6.97 -12.12
C ARG A 37 5.07 6.21 -11.96
N MET A 38 4.97 5.37 -10.94
CA MET A 38 3.78 4.55 -10.68
C MET A 38 2.58 5.42 -10.29
N ALA A 39 2.77 6.41 -9.43
CA ALA A 39 1.72 7.33 -9.00
C ALA A 39 1.20 8.19 -10.15
N ALA A 40 2.09 8.74 -11.00
CA ALA A 40 1.68 9.49 -12.17
C ALA A 40 0.86 8.62 -13.15
N ALA A 41 1.31 7.39 -13.41
CA ALA A 41 0.56 6.45 -14.26
C ALA A 41 -0.80 6.07 -13.65
N TYR A 42 -0.88 5.88 -12.33
CA TYR A 42 -2.12 5.59 -11.61
C TYR A 42 -3.14 6.73 -11.81
N ILE A 43 -2.70 7.97 -11.59
CA ILE A 43 -3.55 9.16 -11.73
C ILE A 43 -4.02 9.33 -13.17
N LEU A 44 -3.13 9.21 -14.15
CA LEU A 44 -3.51 9.31 -15.56
C LEU A 44 -4.49 8.21 -15.98
N GLY A 45 -4.40 7.01 -15.40
CA GLY A 45 -5.34 5.92 -15.65
C GLY A 45 -6.73 6.16 -15.08
N PHE A 46 -6.85 6.79 -13.91
CA PHE A 46 -8.13 7.10 -13.27
C PHE A 46 -8.76 8.40 -13.77
N GLN A 47 -7.94 9.43 -13.98
CA GLN A 47 -8.40 10.79 -14.28
C GLN A 47 -8.30 11.16 -15.75
N GLY A 48 -7.37 10.57 -16.51
CA GLY A 48 -6.88 11.18 -17.75
C GLY A 48 -5.96 12.37 -17.46
N ALA A 49 -5.57 13.11 -18.51
CA ALA A 49 -4.71 14.29 -18.38
C ALA A 49 -5.42 15.48 -17.70
N GLN A 50 -6.75 15.52 -17.76
CA GLN A 50 -7.65 16.48 -17.13
C GLN A 50 -8.92 15.74 -16.71
N LEU A 51 -9.58 16.20 -15.64
CA LEU A 51 -10.85 15.63 -15.21
C LEU A 51 -11.97 15.93 -16.21
N ASP A 52 -12.74 14.90 -16.53
CA ASP A 52 -13.98 14.98 -17.30
C ASP A 52 -15.06 14.02 -16.73
N SER A 53 -16.19 13.88 -17.43
CA SER A 53 -17.30 13.01 -17.02
C SER A 53 -16.99 11.51 -17.02
N ASN A 54 -15.86 11.10 -17.62
CA ASN A 54 -15.34 9.73 -17.68
C ASN A 54 -14.17 9.51 -16.70
N SER A 55 -13.86 10.49 -15.86
CA SER A 55 -12.84 10.37 -14.83
C SER A 55 -13.38 9.79 -13.51
N VAL A 56 -12.47 9.23 -12.74
CA VAL A 56 -12.56 9.10 -11.28
C VAL A 56 -11.47 9.98 -10.70
N ALA A 57 -11.84 11.01 -9.93
CA ALA A 57 -10.88 11.88 -9.27
C ALA A 57 -9.98 11.09 -8.30
N CYS A 58 -8.69 11.33 -8.33
CA CYS A 58 -7.74 10.77 -7.37
C CYS A 58 -7.51 11.75 -6.23
N MET A 59 -7.54 11.23 -5.01
CA MET A 59 -7.07 11.92 -3.82
C MET A 59 -5.74 11.32 -3.40
N THR A 60 -4.64 11.97 -3.80
CA THR A 60 -3.30 11.49 -3.49
C THR A 60 -2.95 11.73 -2.02
N LYS A 61 -2.33 10.72 -1.40
CA LYS A 61 -2.09 10.71 0.05
C LYS A 61 -0.78 10.01 0.45
N HIS A 62 -0.22 10.27 1.62
CA HIS A 62 -0.65 11.28 2.60
C HIS A 62 0.38 12.41 2.65
N PHE A 63 -0.01 13.62 2.24
CA PHE A 63 0.92 14.74 2.14
C PHE A 63 1.45 15.15 3.52
N PRO A 64 2.78 15.39 3.70
CA PRO A 64 3.84 15.46 2.69
C PRO A 64 4.67 14.17 2.50
N GLY A 65 4.20 13.03 3.01
CA GLY A 65 4.89 11.74 2.95
C GLY A 65 4.97 11.08 4.33
N GLY A 66 4.00 10.23 4.66
CA GLY A 66 3.85 9.57 5.95
C GLY A 66 4.69 8.30 6.16
N GLY A 67 5.69 8.05 5.32
CA GLY A 67 6.50 6.83 5.39
C GLY A 67 7.26 6.62 6.70
N PRO A 68 8.13 7.58 7.09
CA PRO A 68 9.11 7.36 8.15
C PRO A 68 8.52 7.65 9.53
N GLN A 69 7.63 6.77 9.99
CA GLN A 69 7.03 6.87 11.31
C GLN A 69 8.03 6.60 12.41
N LYS A 70 8.02 7.42 13.46
CA LYS A 70 8.83 7.13 14.65
C LYS A 70 8.41 5.78 15.22
N GLU A 71 9.40 4.91 15.42
CA GLU A 71 9.21 3.53 15.94
C GLU A 71 8.35 2.62 15.05
N GLY A 72 8.02 3.04 13.82
CA GLY A 72 7.15 2.29 12.91
C GLY A 72 5.69 2.21 13.32
N LEU A 73 5.26 3.07 14.26
CA LEU A 73 3.90 3.09 14.80
C LEU A 73 3.00 4.08 14.04
N ASP A 74 1.80 3.65 13.68
CA ASP A 74 0.90 4.45 12.83
C ASP A 74 0.24 5.62 13.60
N PRO A 75 0.38 6.87 13.12
CA PRO A 75 -0.09 8.06 13.81
C PRO A 75 -1.60 8.31 13.70
N HIS A 76 -2.32 7.42 13.01
CA HIS A 76 -3.78 7.36 13.14
C HIS A 76 -4.22 7.05 14.57
N PHE A 77 -3.35 6.43 15.37
CA PHE A 77 -3.62 6.07 16.75
C PHE A 77 -2.84 6.97 17.72
N PRO A 78 -3.36 7.18 18.95
CA PRO A 78 -2.80 8.18 19.87
C PRO A 78 -1.48 7.77 20.53
N PHE A 79 -1.07 6.49 20.45
CA PHE A 79 0.10 5.95 21.16
C PHE A 79 1.45 6.46 20.61
N GLN A 80 1.51 6.84 19.33
CA GLN A 80 2.70 7.45 18.73
C GLN A 80 2.25 8.38 17.60
N ARG A 81 2.80 9.59 17.56
CA ARG A 81 2.43 10.62 16.56
C ARG A 81 3.63 11.20 15.83
N GLY A 82 4.84 10.85 16.24
CA GLY A 82 6.06 11.42 15.71
C GLY A 82 6.30 10.99 14.27
N GLN A 83 6.42 11.97 13.39
CA GLN A 83 7.02 11.84 12.08
C GLN A 83 8.49 12.25 12.20
N VAL A 84 9.40 11.37 11.81
CA VAL A 84 10.84 11.65 11.76
C VAL A 84 11.36 11.46 10.35
N TYR A 85 12.28 12.29 9.87
CA TYR A 85 12.90 12.20 8.54
C TYR A 85 14.40 11.99 8.69
N PRO A 86 14.85 10.74 8.95
CA PRO A 86 16.27 10.45 9.16
C PRO A 86 17.15 10.95 8.02
N GLY A 87 18.32 11.49 8.37
CA GLY A 87 19.25 12.03 7.37
C GLY A 87 18.75 13.30 6.68
N ASN A 88 17.76 14.01 7.25
CA ASN A 88 17.15 15.21 6.64
C ASN A 88 16.50 14.90 5.27
N ASN A 89 15.91 13.71 5.14
CA ASN A 89 15.40 13.18 3.87
C ASN A 89 13.99 13.68 3.50
N PHE A 90 13.46 14.72 4.16
CA PHE A 90 12.12 15.27 3.90
C PHE A 90 11.83 15.53 2.42
N ASN A 91 12.79 16.12 1.69
CA ASN A 91 12.63 16.41 0.27
C ASN A 91 12.55 15.14 -0.60
N TYR A 92 13.15 14.03 -0.17
CA TYR A 92 13.04 12.75 -0.87
C TYR A 92 11.59 12.25 -0.87
N HIS A 93 10.89 12.40 0.27
CA HIS A 93 9.48 12.06 0.41
C HIS A 93 8.53 12.99 -0.36
N LEU A 94 8.99 14.19 -0.75
CA LEU A 94 8.21 15.11 -1.57
C LEU A 94 8.26 14.81 -3.07
N LYS A 95 9.28 14.09 -3.56
CA LYS A 95 9.44 13.79 -4.99
C LYS A 95 8.19 13.15 -5.63
N PRO A 96 7.54 12.14 -5.02
CA PRO A 96 6.30 11.59 -5.58
C PRO A 96 5.18 12.62 -5.64
N PHE A 97 5.08 13.53 -4.67
CA PHE A 97 4.08 14.61 -4.70
C PHE A 97 4.32 15.59 -5.86
N GLU A 98 5.58 15.94 -6.14
CA GLU A 98 5.93 16.76 -7.30
C GLU A 98 5.53 16.11 -8.64
N ALA A 99 5.67 14.78 -8.73
CA ALA A 99 5.25 14.04 -9.92
C ALA A 99 3.72 14.02 -10.10
N VAL A 100 2.96 13.81 -9.03
CA VAL A 100 1.49 13.79 -9.10
C VAL A 100 0.87 15.17 -9.31
N PHE A 101 1.53 16.24 -8.89
CA PHE A 101 1.12 17.60 -9.23
C PHE A 101 1.24 17.84 -10.73
N LYS A 102 2.32 17.37 -11.37
CA LYS A 102 2.48 17.40 -12.84
C LYS A 102 1.45 16.53 -13.55
N ALA A 103 0.98 15.46 -12.92
CA ALA A 103 -0.10 14.60 -13.40
C ALA A 103 -1.51 15.14 -13.10
N ASN A 104 -1.63 16.36 -12.56
CA ASN A 104 -2.90 17.02 -12.21
C ASN A 104 -3.78 16.21 -11.22
N THR A 105 -3.20 15.67 -10.15
CA THR A 105 -4.00 15.01 -9.09
C THR A 105 -5.12 15.92 -8.58
N ALA A 106 -6.35 15.40 -8.53
CA ALA A 106 -7.55 16.20 -8.27
C ALA A 106 -7.65 16.70 -6.83
N ALA A 107 -7.28 15.84 -5.88
CA ALA A 107 -7.32 16.13 -4.46
C ALA A 107 -6.05 15.68 -3.73
N ILE A 108 -5.75 16.31 -2.60
CA ILE A 108 -4.68 15.93 -1.69
C ILE A 108 -5.25 15.66 -0.30
N MET A 109 -4.84 14.54 0.29
CA MET A 109 -5.09 14.22 1.68
C MET A 109 -3.82 14.43 2.52
N PRO A 110 -3.79 15.37 3.47
CA PRO A 110 -2.67 15.51 4.37
C PRO A 110 -2.70 14.46 5.49
N TYR A 111 -1.52 14.20 6.07
CA TYR A 111 -1.34 13.12 7.02
C TYR A 111 -1.59 13.51 8.49
N TYR A 112 -1.60 12.49 9.38
CA TYR A 112 -1.78 12.64 10.83
C TYR A 112 -0.50 13.05 11.56
N GLY A 113 0.66 12.59 11.06
CA GLY A 113 1.95 12.69 11.75
C GLY A 113 2.34 14.11 12.15
N VAL A 114 3.01 14.22 13.30
CA VAL A 114 3.57 15.46 13.85
C VAL A 114 5.05 15.50 13.49
N PRO A 115 5.52 16.47 12.69
CA PRO A 115 6.95 16.58 12.38
C PRO A 115 7.74 16.85 13.65
N MET A 116 8.72 16.00 13.94
CA MET A 116 9.62 16.16 15.08
C MET A 116 10.95 16.82 14.67
N ASP A 117 11.28 16.75 13.37
CA ASP A 117 12.60 17.07 12.82
C ASP A 117 12.47 17.65 11.40
N ALA A 118 11.90 18.85 11.27
CA ALA A 118 11.83 19.53 9.97
C ALA A 118 11.78 21.07 10.08
N GLY A 119 12.08 21.63 11.26
CA GLY A 119 11.91 23.07 11.53
C GLY A 119 10.47 23.56 11.40
N HIS A 120 9.50 22.64 11.40
CA HIS A 120 8.07 22.93 11.32
C HIS A 120 7.45 22.95 12.70
N GLU A 121 6.30 23.62 12.82
CA GLU A 121 5.50 23.59 14.04
C GLU A 121 5.15 22.15 14.43
N HIS A 122 5.25 21.82 15.72
CA HIS A 122 4.97 20.48 16.25
C HIS A 122 3.46 20.19 16.38
N VAL A 123 2.75 20.33 15.26
CA VAL A 123 1.34 19.96 15.10
C VAL A 123 1.19 19.02 13.91
N GLY A 124 0.14 18.18 13.91
CA GLY A 124 -0.10 17.22 12.84
C GLY A 124 -0.14 17.90 11.46
N PHE A 125 0.32 17.22 10.41
CA PHE A 125 0.48 17.83 9.09
C PHE A 125 -0.79 18.47 8.54
N SER A 126 -1.97 17.94 8.85
CA SER A 126 -3.26 18.51 8.47
C SER A 126 -3.55 19.90 9.08
N TYR A 127 -2.92 20.22 10.22
CA TYR A 127 -3.02 21.51 10.91
C TYR A 127 -1.86 22.45 10.59
N ASN A 128 -0.76 21.91 10.08
CA ASN A 128 0.50 22.60 9.99
C ASN A 128 0.47 23.66 8.87
N LYS A 129 0.54 24.95 9.25
CA LYS A 129 0.48 26.06 8.30
C LYS A 129 1.64 26.05 7.30
N ALA A 130 2.85 25.71 7.74
CA ALA A 130 4.02 25.66 6.88
C ALA A 130 3.87 24.60 5.78
N ILE A 131 3.22 23.47 6.10
CA ILE A 131 2.98 22.37 5.16
C ILE A 131 1.77 22.64 4.26
N ILE A 132 0.60 22.96 4.83
CA ILE A 132 -0.62 23.13 4.04
C ILE A 132 -0.63 24.46 3.30
N THR A 133 -0.28 25.56 3.96
CA THR A 133 -0.38 26.89 3.35
C THR A 133 0.89 27.25 2.59
N ASP A 134 2.05 27.20 3.25
CA ASP A 134 3.27 27.73 2.64
C ASP A 134 3.88 26.77 1.62
N LEU A 135 3.91 25.46 1.91
CA LEU A 135 4.43 24.46 0.97
C LEU A 135 3.41 24.08 -0.11
N LEU A 136 2.23 23.55 0.27
CA LEU A 136 1.27 23.04 -0.72
C LEU A 136 0.59 24.15 -1.54
N ARG A 137 0.01 25.16 -0.88
CA ARG A 137 -0.71 26.24 -1.60
C ARG A 137 0.24 27.27 -2.23
N LYS A 138 1.25 27.77 -1.50
CA LYS A 138 2.10 28.85 -2.01
C LYS A 138 3.27 28.36 -2.86
N LYS A 139 4.07 27.39 -2.39
CA LYS A 139 5.25 26.92 -3.13
C LYS A 139 4.86 26.02 -4.32
N TYR A 140 3.96 25.07 -4.13
CA TYR A 140 3.53 24.17 -5.21
C TYR A 140 2.36 24.69 -6.04
N HIS A 141 1.76 25.83 -5.67
CA HIS A 141 0.61 26.41 -6.37
C HIS A 141 -0.54 25.40 -6.55
N TYR A 142 -0.73 24.50 -5.58
CA TYR A 142 -1.76 23.49 -5.69
C TYR A 142 -3.15 24.11 -5.46
N GLU A 143 -4.01 24.06 -6.48
CA GLU A 143 -5.35 24.67 -6.43
C GLU A 143 -6.50 23.68 -6.22
N GLY A 144 -6.20 22.38 -6.18
CA GLY A 144 -7.20 21.32 -6.00
C GLY A 144 -7.78 21.23 -4.58
N VAL A 145 -8.64 20.24 -4.38
CA VAL A 145 -9.27 19.99 -3.07
C VAL A 145 -8.21 19.50 -2.08
N VAL A 146 -8.26 20.00 -0.85
CA VAL A 146 -7.53 19.41 0.27
C VAL A 146 -8.56 18.86 1.25
N CYS A 147 -8.58 17.54 1.41
CA CYS A 147 -9.50 16.83 2.26
C CYS A 147 -8.71 16.21 3.41
N THR A 148 -9.15 16.36 4.65
CA THR A 148 -8.45 15.71 5.76
C THR A 148 -8.63 14.21 5.72
N ASP A 149 -7.67 13.50 6.29
CA ASP A 149 -7.85 12.10 6.63
C ASP A 149 -8.91 11.94 7.75
N TRP A 150 -9.31 10.69 7.99
CA TRP A 150 -10.44 10.31 8.81
C TRP A 150 -10.33 10.80 10.26
N GLY A 151 -11.39 11.46 10.75
CA GLY A 151 -11.56 11.76 12.17
C GLY A 151 -10.62 12.82 12.75
N LEU A 152 -9.88 13.57 11.91
CA LEU A 152 -8.92 14.57 12.39
C LEU A 152 -9.58 15.67 13.25
N PHE A 153 -10.64 16.29 12.73
CA PHE A 153 -11.31 17.41 13.42
C PHE A 153 -12.39 16.97 14.41
N GLY A 154 -13.01 15.80 14.19
CA GLY A 154 -14.27 15.40 14.82
C GLY A 154 -15.43 16.35 14.52
N GLY A 155 -16.67 15.89 14.68
CA GLY A 155 -17.85 16.74 14.46
C GLY A 155 -18.02 17.21 13.02
N GLU A 156 -17.53 16.45 12.05
CA GLU A 156 -17.66 16.68 10.61
C GLU A 156 -19.11 16.85 10.12
N ASN A 157 -20.04 16.36 10.92
CA ASN A 157 -21.49 16.41 10.79
C ASN A 157 -22.14 17.55 11.61
N ILE A 158 -21.35 18.47 12.18
CA ILE A 158 -21.78 19.61 13.00
C ILE A 158 -21.34 20.94 12.35
N PRO A 159 -21.93 21.34 11.21
CA PRO A 159 -21.53 22.55 10.49
C PRO A 159 -21.75 23.85 11.30
N GLU A 160 -22.59 23.82 12.34
CA GLU A 160 -22.94 24.97 13.17
C GLU A 160 -21.72 25.57 13.86
N VAL A 161 -20.68 24.77 14.13
CA VAL A 161 -19.42 25.26 14.70
C VAL A 161 -18.76 26.26 13.75
N LEU A 162 -18.64 25.90 12.46
CA LEU A 162 -18.07 26.79 11.44
C LEU A 162 -18.96 28.02 11.22
N VAL A 163 -20.28 27.85 11.17
CA VAL A 163 -21.23 28.96 11.02
C VAL A 163 -21.08 29.97 12.17
N LYS A 164 -20.97 29.50 13.42
CA LYS A 164 -20.76 30.37 14.58
C LYS A 164 -19.42 31.12 14.49
N LEU A 165 -18.36 30.45 14.04
CA LEU A 165 -17.04 31.09 13.87
C LEU A 165 -17.05 32.19 12.79
N VAL A 166 -17.80 31.99 11.71
CA VAL A 166 -17.98 33.03 10.68
C VAL A 166 -18.82 34.19 11.18
N LYS A 167 -19.99 33.92 11.77
CA LYS A 167 -20.86 34.97 12.33
C LYS A 167 -20.18 35.76 13.45
N GLY A 168 -19.32 35.11 14.23
CA GLY A 168 -18.51 35.74 15.28
C GLY A 168 -17.23 36.44 14.78
N GLY A 169 -16.98 36.48 13.46
CA GLY A 169 -15.84 37.16 12.86
C GLY A 169 -14.48 36.49 13.08
N LYS A 170 -14.45 35.26 13.63
CA LYS A 170 -13.20 34.49 13.85
C LYS A 170 -12.67 33.89 12.55
N ILE A 171 -13.57 33.57 11.61
CA ILE A 171 -13.24 33.13 10.26
C ILE A 171 -13.95 34.06 9.27
N LYS A 172 -13.24 34.53 8.25
CA LYS A 172 -13.88 35.29 7.17
C LYS A 172 -14.68 34.35 6.27
N GLU A 173 -15.88 34.74 5.87
CA GLU A 173 -16.73 33.95 4.95
C GLU A 173 -16.01 33.59 3.65
N SER A 174 -15.29 34.55 3.06
CA SER A 174 -14.40 34.34 1.89
C SER A 174 -13.45 33.13 2.01
N ARG A 175 -13.01 32.76 3.22
CA ARG A 175 -12.15 31.58 3.42
C ARG A 175 -12.92 30.27 3.20
N LEU A 176 -14.22 30.24 3.51
CA LEU A 176 -15.10 29.12 3.18
C LEU A 176 -15.41 29.10 1.68
N ASP A 177 -15.69 30.26 1.07
CA ASP A 177 -15.98 30.38 -0.36
C ASP A 177 -14.86 29.79 -1.21
N GLU A 178 -13.61 30.06 -0.85
CA GLU A 178 -12.43 29.48 -1.48
C GLU A 178 -12.41 27.94 -1.46
N SER A 179 -12.88 27.31 -0.38
CA SER A 179 -12.96 25.84 -0.27
C SER A 179 -14.15 25.29 -1.04
N VAL A 180 -15.31 25.95 -0.93
CA VAL A 180 -16.54 25.60 -1.66
C VAL A 180 -16.31 25.66 -3.17
N LYS A 181 -15.62 26.71 -3.67
CA LYS A 181 -15.30 26.86 -5.09
C LYS A 181 -14.48 25.69 -5.64
N ARG A 182 -13.53 25.17 -4.85
CA ARG A 182 -12.70 24.01 -5.25
C ARG A 182 -13.54 22.73 -5.35
N LEU A 183 -14.37 22.49 -4.33
CA LEU A 183 -15.29 21.35 -4.32
C LEU A 183 -16.28 21.40 -5.49
N LEU A 184 -16.92 22.56 -5.72
CA LEU A 184 -17.88 22.73 -6.82
C LEU A 184 -17.20 22.59 -8.18
N ARG A 185 -16.02 23.20 -8.39
CA ARG A 185 -15.26 23.07 -9.64
C ARG A 185 -14.99 21.61 -9.99
N GLN A 186 -14.50 20.81 -9.02
CA GLN A 186 -14.26 19.38 -9.25
C GLN A 186 -15.56 18.64 -9.62
N LYS A 187 -16.67 18.90 -8.91
CA LYS A 187 -17.98 18.29 -9.21
C LYS A 187 -18.51 18.66 -10.61
N PHE A 188 -18.31 19.90 -11.06
CA PHE A 188 -18.65 20.34 -12.41
C PHE A 188 -17.78 19.65 -13.47
N MET A 189 -16.46 19.58 -13.26
CA MET A 189 -15.55 18.90 -14.19
C MET A 189 -15.91 17.42 -14.36
N LEU A 190 -16.34 16.76 -13.29
CA LEU A 190 -16.80 15.37 -13.29
C LEU A 190 -18.22 15.18 -13.87
N GLY A 191 -18.91 16.24 -14.29
CA GLY A 191 -20.26 16.19 -14.85
C GLY A 191 -21.34 15.78 -13.86
N LEU A 192 -21.12 15.93 -12.55
CA LEU A 192 -22.05 15.44 -11.52
C LEU A 192 -23.34 16.25 -11.42
N PHE A 193 -23.37 17.46 -11.97
CA PHE A 193 -24.60 18.26 -12.08
C PHE A 193 -25.44 17.86 -13.30
N ASP A 194 -24.81 17.32 -14.34
CA ASP A 194 -25.49 16.91 -15.57
C ASP A 194 -26.00 15.47 -15.50
N ASN A 195 -25.21 14.57 -14.91
CA ASN A 195 -25.56 13.16 -14.77
C ASN A 195 -25.19 12.59 -13.38
N PRO A 196 -26.01 12.84 -12.35
CA PRO A 196 -25.73 12.43 -10.98
C PRO A 196 -26.01 10.94 -10.69
N PHE A 197 -26.71 10.24 -11.58
CA PHE A 197 -27.21 8.87 -11.31
C PHE A 197 -26.49 7.81 -12.14
N ILE A 198 -26.60 6.56 -11.69
CA ILE A 198 -26.06 5.39 -12.40
C ILE A 198 -27.18 4.50 -12.95
N ASP A 199 -26.83 3.75 -13.99
CA ASP A 199 -27.65 2.67 -14.52
C ASP A 199 -27.20 1.34 -13.88
N ALA A 200 -28.02 0.82 -12.96
CA ALA A 200 -27.74 -0.42 -12.25
C ALA A 200 -27.64 -1.63 -13.19
N GLY A 201 -28.41 -1.64 -14.30
CA GLY A 201 -28.36 -2.71 -15.29
C GLY A 201 -27.01 -2.73 -16.02
N LYS A 202 -26.51 -1.56 -16.42
CA LYS A 202 -25.15 -1.43 -16.99
C LYS A 202 -24.07 -1.79 -15.98
N ALA A 203 -24.23 -1.43 -14.72
CA ALA A 203 -23.27 -1.79 -13.68
C ALA A 203 -23.08 -3.31 -13.59
N ALA A 204 -24.18 -4.07 -13.61
CA ALA A 204 -24.15 -5.54 -13.58
C ALA A 204 -23.49 -6.16 -14.83
N GLN A 205 -23.51 -5.48 -15.98
CA GLN A 205 -22.85 -5.93 -17.20
C GLN A 205 -21.34 -5.63 -17.22
N ILE A 206 -20.89 -4.66 -16.42
CA ILE A 206 -19.49 -4.18 -16.42
C ILE A 206 -18.68 -4.82 -15.30
N VAL A 207 -19.23 -4.88 -14.08
CA VAL A 207 -18.51 -5.38 -12.91
C VAL A 207 -18.24 -6.88 -13.07
N GLY A 208 -16.99 -7.29 -12.86
CA GLY A 208 -16.60 -8.71 -12.91
C GLY A 208 -16.43 -9.27 -14.32
N LYS A 209 -16.44 -8.42 -15.35
CA LYS A 209 -16.13 -8.80 -16.73
C LYS A 209 -14.87 -9.68 -16.83
N PRO A 210 -14.89 -10.78 -17.62
CA PRO A 210 -13.75 -11.69 -17.74
C PRO A 210 -12.44 -10.98 -18.10
N GLU A 211 -12.49 -10.00 -18.99
CA GLU A 211 -11.31 -9.23 -19.41
C GLU A 211 -10.67 -8.43 -18.26
N PHE A 212 -11.46 -7.89 -17.33
CA PHE A 212 -10.94 -7.16 -16.16
C PHE A 212 -10.37 -8.10 -15.12
N LYS A 213 -11.03 -9.26 -14.91
CA LYS A 213 -10.51 -10.30 -14.04
C LYS A 213 -9.16 -10.82 -14.57
N GLN A 214 -9.07 -11.12 -15.86
CA GLN A 214 -7.82 -11.54 -16.50
C GLN A 214 -6.71 -10.51 -16.33
N ALA A 215 -7.00 -9.21 -16.56
CA ALA A 215 -6.03 -8.15 -16.37
C ALA A 215 -5.51 -8.07 -14.91
N GLY A 216 -6.39 -8.29 -13.93
CA GLY A 216 -6.03 -8.36 -12.51
C GLY A 216 -5.18 -9.58 -12.16
N GLU A 217 -5.51 -10.75 -12.70
CA GLU A 217 -4.70 -11.95 -12.52
C GLU A 217 -3.31 -11.82 -13.17
N ASP A 218 -3.24 -11.22 -14.36
CA ASP A 218 -1.96 -10.96 -15.03
C ASP A 218 -1.11 -9.95 -14.26
N ALA A 219 -1.73 -8.94 -13.63
CA ALA A 219 -1.03 -8.01 -12.74
C ALA A 219 -0.43 -8.75 -11.54
N GLN A 220 -1.17 -9.67 -10.92
CA GLN A 220 -0.65 -10.52 -9.83
C GLN A 220 0.55 -11.35 -10.31
N ARG A 221 0.42 -12.09 -11.42
CA ARG A 221 1.50 -12.93 -11.97
C ARG A 221 2.76 -12.13 -12.31
N ARG A 222 2.61 -10.93 -12.87
CA ARG A 222 3.73 -10.03 -13.18
C ARG A 222 4.42 -9.47 -11.93
N ALA A 223 3.68 -9.23 -10.85
CA ALA A 223 4.21 -8.65 -9.62
C ALA A 223 5.03 -9.65 -8.80
N ILE A 224 4.78 -10.95 -8.97
CA ILE A 224 5.52 -11.99 -8.27
C ILE A 224 7.03 -11.89 -8.59
N THR A 225 7.83 -11.90 -7.53
CA THR A 225 9.27 -11.70 -7.57
C THR A 225 10.00 -12.98 -7.18
N LEU A 226 10.92 -13.45 -8.03
CA LEU A 226 11.77 -14.58 -7.73
C LEU A 226 13.02 -14.11 -6.97
N LEU A 227 13.14 -14.50 -5.70
CA LEU A 227 14.24 -14.09 -4.81
C LEU A 227 15.39 -15.09 -4.82
N LYS A 228 15.07 -16.38 -4.93
CA LYS A 228 16.06 -17.47 -4.92
C LYS A 228 15.58 -18.63 -5.79
N ASN A 229 16.49 -19.24 -6.54
CA ASN A 229 16.23 -20.44 -7.34
C ASN A 229 17.44 -21.36 -7.35
N ASP A 230 17.63 -22.13 -6.27
CA ASP A 230 18.76 -23.04 -6.13
C ASP A 230 18.71 -24.15 -7.18
N SER A 231 19.87 -24.45 -7.75
CA SER A 231 20.04 -25.50 -8.76
C SER A 231 19.07 -25.41 -9.94
N LYS A 232 18.51 -24.22 -10.21
CA LYS A 232 17.47 -24.00 -11.24
C LYS A 232 16.24 -24.93 -11.03
N THR A 233 15.82 -25.09 -9.78
CA THR A 233 14.67 -25.92 -9.40
C THR A 233 13.37 -25.45 -10.05
N LEU A 234 13.15 -24.14 -10.16
CA LEU A 234 11.97 -23.54 -10.79
C LEU A 234 12.24 -23.23 -12.28
N PRO A 235 11.25 -23.42 -13.18
CA PRO A 235 9.88 -23.87 -12.88
C PRO A 235 9.76 -25.38 -12.69
N LEU A 236 8.78 -25.81 -11.89
CA LEU A 236 8.42 -27.22 -11.70
C LEU A 236 7.63 -27.76 -12.90
N GLN A 237 7.74 -29.07 -13.15
CA GLN A 237 6.94 -29.75 -14.18
C GLN A 237 5.61 -30.24 -13.62
N ALA A 238 4.50 -29.72 -14.15
CA ALA A 238 3.16 -30.12 -13.73
C ALA A 238 2.86 -31.60 -14.05
N GLY A 239 2.02 -32.23 -13.22
CA GLY A 239 1.50 -33.59 -13.39
C GLY A 239 2.45 -34.73 -12.99
N LYS A 240 3.70 -34.43 -12.62
CA LYS A 240 4.72 -35.45 -12.29
C LYS A 240 5.02 -35.62 -10.81
N LEU A 241 4.72 -34.61 -10.00
CA LEU A 241 5.18 -34.51 -8.61
C LEU A 241 4.04 -34.81 -7.64
N LYS A 242 4.37 -35.53 -6.57
CA LYS A 242 3.63 -35.50 -5.31
C LYS A 242 3.99 -34.23 -4.57
N ILE A 243 2.99 -33.39 -4.31
CA ILE A 243 3.18 -32.08 -3.70
C ILE A 243 2.55 -32.05 -2.31
N TYR A 244 3.32 -31.62 -1.32
CA TYR A 244 2.77 -31.19 -0.04
C TYR A 244 2.53 -29.69 -0.10
N VAL A 245 1.37 -29.22 0.36
CA VAL A 245 1.07 -27.78 0.41
C VAL A 245 0.70 -27.31 1.81
N ARG A 246 1.15 -26.11 2.17
CA ARG A 246 0.76 -25.42 3.41
C ARG A 246 0.33 -24.00 3.11
N HIS A 247 -0.84 -23.61 3.62
CA HIS A 247 -1.49 -22.30 3.36
C HIS A 247 -1.78 -22.04 1.88
N ILE A 248 -2.02 -23.11 1.12
CA ILE A 248 -2.54 -23.11 -0.25
C ILE A 248 -3.75 -24.03 -0.27
N LYS A 249 -4.78 -23.64 -1.00
CA LYS A 249 -5.96 -24.49 -1.24
C LYS A 249 -5.56 -25.80 -1.96
N PRO A 250 -5.75 -26.98 -1.34
CA PRO A 250 -5.40 -28.27 -1.95
C PRO A 250 -6.04 -28.49 -3.32
N GLU A 251 -7.27 -28.03 -3.52
CA GLU A 251 -8.00 -28.14 -4.77
C GLU A 251 -7.36 -27.33 -5.92
N VAL A 252 -6.68 -26.22 -5.60
CA VAL A 252 -5.96 -25.41 -6.59
C VAL A 252 -4.61 -26.05 -6.90
N ALA A 253 -3.92 -26.57 -5.89
CA ALA A 253 -2.67 -27.31 -6.04
C ALA A 253 -2.83 -28.61 -6.84
N ALA A 254 -3.96 -29.31 -6.69
CA ALA A 254 -4.28 -30.54 -7.40
C ALA A 254 -4.32 -30.37 -8.94
N LEU A 255 -4.45 -29.14 -9.44
CA LEU A 255 -4.36 -28.82 -10.87
C LEU A 255 -2.93 -28.93 -11.43
N TYR A 256 -1.92 -29.04 -10.56
CA TYR A 256 -0.49 -29.02 -10.91
C TYR A 256 0.25 -30.29 -10.53
N GLY A 257 -0.25 -31.08 -9.58
CA GLY A 257 0.39 -32.31 -9.11
C GLY A 257 -0.50 -33.10 -8.16
N THR A 258 0.00 -34.25 -7.71
CA THR A 258 -0.73 -35.12 -6.78
C THR A 258 -0.55 -34.58 -5.36
N VAL A 259 -1.59 -34.02 -4.75
CA VAL A 259 -1.49 -33.49 -3.39
C VAL A 259 -1.40 -34.63 -2.38
N VAL A 260 -0.40 -34.58 -1.49
CA VAL A 260 -0.23 -35.52 -0.37
C VAL A 260 -0.30 -34.78 0.97
N THR A 261 -0.70 -35.50 2.02
CA THR A 261 -0.89 -34.93 3.36
C THR A 261 0.35 -35.03 4.24
N ASP A 262 1.22 -36.01 4.00
CA ASP A 262 2.47 -36.21 4.72
C ASP A 262 3.66 -35.64 3.92
N PRO A 263 4.35 -34.60 4.42
CA PRO A 263 5.50 -34.02 3.73
C PRO A 263 6.65 -35.01 3.52
N ALA A 264 6.78 -36.07 4.32
CA ALA A 264 7.81 -37.09 4.12
C ALA A 264 7.57 -37.96 2.88
N THR A 265 6.34 -37.96 2.35
CA THR A 265 5.96 -38.72 1.14
C THR A 265 5.91 -37.86 -0.12
N ALA A 266 6.14 -36.56 0.01
CA ALA A 266 6.12 -35.61 -1.10
C ALA A 266 7.46 -35.55 -1.80
N ASP A 267 7.45 -35.32 -3.12
CA ASP A 267 8.66 -35.01 -3.88
C ASP A 267 9.12 -33.57 -3.60
N ILE A 268 8.15 -32.68 -3.34
CA ILE A 268 8.40 -31.28 -3.03
C ILE A 268 7.28 -30.70 -2.15
N ALA A 269 7.62 -29.75 -1.29
CA ALA A 269 6.65 -28.91 -0.58
C ALA A 269 6.54 -27.52 -1.22
N ILE A 270 5.33 -26.96 -1.19
CA ILE A 270 5.06 -25.56 -1.53
C ILE A 270 4.32 -24.92 -0.36
N ILE A 271 4.92 -23.91 0.26
CA ILE A 271 4.31 -23.23 1.40
C ILE A 271 4.15 -21.74 1.12
N ARG A 272 3.02 -21.18 1.57
CA ARG A 272 2.81 -19.73 1.58
C ARG A 272 2.91 -19.18 2.99
N LEU A 273 3.76 -18.18 3.15
CA LEU A 273 3.95 -17.47 4.41
C LEU A 273 3.37 -16.07 4.29
N LYS A 274 3.05 -15.47 5.43
CA LYS A 274 2.74 -14.04 5.52
C LYS A 274 3.87 -13.36 6.29
N THR A 275 4.16 -12.11 5.99
CA THR A 275 5.08 -11.31 6.81
C THR A 275 4.65 -11.40 8.28
N PRO A 276 5.56 -11.78 9.19
CA PRO A 276 5.25 -11.84 10.61
C PRO A 276 5.00 -10.42 11.14
N TRP A 277 4.25 -10.32 12.23
CA TRP A 277 3.94 -9.05 12.89
C TRP A 277 3.45 -9.33 14.32
N ILE A 278 3.46 -8.30 15.15
CA ILE A 278 2.90 -8.36 16.50
C ILE A 278 1.84 -7.26 16.63
N PRO A 279 0.61 -7.60 17.07
CA PRO A 279 -0.37 -6.59 17.42
C PRO A 279 0.17 -5.67 18.50
N VAL A 280 0.01 -4.36 18.29
CA VAL A 280 0.32 -3.37 19.32
C VAL A 280 -0.51 -3.63 20.57
N ASP A 281 0.10 -3.42 21.74
CA ASP A 281 -0.60 -3.51 23.03
C ASP A 281 -1.44 -2.24 23.23
N THR A 282 -2.75 -2.36 23.02
CA THR A 282 -3.68 -1.23 23.07
C THR A 282 -5.11 -1.71 23.24
N ASP A 283 -5.98 -0.87 23.78
CA ASP A 283 -7.42 -1.15 23.87
C ASP A 283 -8.19 -0.78 22.59
N ILE A 284 -7.54 -0.15 21.60
CA ILE A 284 -8.18 0.29 20.35
C ILE A 284 -8.32 -0.91 19.39
N PRO A 285 -9.53 -1.44 19.10
CA PRO A 285 -9.68 -2.67 18.32
C PRO A 285 -9.13 -2.54 16.89
N MET A 286 -9.29 -1.37 16.27
CA MET A 286 -8.78 -1.11 14.93
C MET A 286 -7.25 -1.20 14.88
N ALA A 287 -6.55 -0.71 15.90
CA ALA A 287 -5.08 -0.72 15.95
C ALA A 287 -4.51 -2.13 16.05
N LYS A 288 -5.22 -3.06 16.70
CA LYS A 288 -4.81 -4.48 16.79
C LYS A 288 -4.76 -5.18 15.42
N GLY A 289 -5.47 -4.66 14.41
CA GLY A 289 -5.45 -5.18 13.05
C GLY A 289 -4.34 -4.62 12.16
N PHE A 290 -3.58 -3.63 12.63
CA PHE A 290 -2.49 -3.04 11.86
C PHE A 290 -1.21 -3.82 12.12
N HIS A 291 -0.59 -4.32 11.04
CA HIS A 291 0.62 -5.13 11.10
C HIS A 291 1.84 -4.30 11.48
N HIS A 292 2.05 -4.09 12.77
CA HIS A 292 3.16 -3.34 13.33
C HIS A 292 4.30 -4.26 13.79
N GLY A 293 5.44 -3.63 14.07
CA GLY A 293 6.52 -4.26 14.84
C GLY A 293 7.25 -5.32 14.03
N ASP A 294 7.47 -6.48 14.66
CA ASP A 294 8.36 -7.55 14.20
C ASP A 294 8.22 -7.88 12.71
N LEU A 295 9.36 -8.24 12.14
CA LEU A 295 9.53 -8.59 10.73
C LEU A 295 10.13 -9.99 10.57
N ASP A 296 10.53 -10.65 11.66
CA ASP A 296 11.09 -12.00 11.71
C ASP A 296 10.11 -13.04 12.30
N PHE A 297 10.25 -14.29 11.85
CA PHE A 297 9.53 -15.41 12.44
C PHE A 297 10.19 -15.82 13.77
N LYS A 298 9.39 -16.18 14.79
CA LYS A 298 9.88 -16.56 16.12
C LYS A 298 9.23 -17.84 16.64
N GLY A 299 9.88 -18.46 17.63
CA GLY A 299 9.37 -19.61 18.39
C GLY A 299 8.92 -20.79 17.54
N GLY A 300 7.90 -21.52 18.03
CA GLY A 300 7.44 -22.76 17.42
C GLY A 300 6.97 -22.63 15.97
N LEU A 301 6.51 -21.45 15.53
CA LEU A 301 6.18 -21.21 14.12
C LEU A 301 7.44 -21.30 13.25
N LYS A 302 8.51 -20.57 13.61
CA LYS A 302 9.80 -20.63 12.91
C LYS A 302 10.36 -22.04 12.91
N ASP A 303 10.33 -22.72 14.06
CA ASP A 303 10.83 -24.09 14.18
C ASP A 303 10.07 -25.05 13.24
N SER A 304 8.74 -24.94 13.18
CA SER A 304 7.91 -25.77 12.31
C SER A 304 8.17 -25.54 10.81
N ILE A 305 8.55 -24.32 10.41
CA ILE A 305 8.93 -23.98 9.04
C ILE A 305 10.30 -24.59 8.74
N LEU A 306 11.29 -24.33 9.59
CA LEU A 306 12.66 -24.81 9.40
C LEU A 306 12.76 -26.34 9.46
N GLN A 307 11.90 -27.00 10.24
CA GLN A 307 11.77 -28.46 10.27
C GLN A 307 11.27 -28.98 8.92
N LEU A 308 10.18 -28.42 8.37
CA LEU A 308 9.65 -28.82 7.07
C LEU A 308 10.70 -28.66 5.96
N LEU A 309 11.40 -27.52 5.94
CA LEU A 309 12.46 -27.23 4.97
C LEU A 309 13.65 -28.22 5.08
N GLY A 310 13.82 -28.88 6.22
CA GLY A 310 14.78 -29.96 6.42
C GLY A 310 14.27 -31.35 6.05
N THR A 311 12.94 -31.56 6.01
CA THR A 311 12.30 -32.84 5.68
C THR A 311 12.21 -33.07 4.17
N VAL A 312 11.85 -32.04 3.41
CA VAL A 312 11.56 -32.16 1.98
C VAL A 312 12.01 -30.88 1.24
N PRO A 313 12.55 -30.98 0.00
CA PRO A 313 12.76 -29.81 -0.85
C PRO A 313 11.53 -28.89 -0.84
N THR A 314 11.71 -27.61 -0.51
CA THR A 314 10.58 -26.71 -0.31
C THR A 314 10.73 -25.44 -1.16
N ILE A 315 9.67 -25.10 -1.89
CA ILE A 315 9.46 -23.78 -2.46
C ILE A 315 8.68 -22.95 -1.45
N VAL A 316 9.24 -21.80 -1.08
CA VAL A 316 8.62 -20.85 -0.16
C VAL A 316 8.15 -19.65 -0.96
N ASP A 317 6.87 -19.34 -0.84
CA ASP A 317 6.28 -18.09 -1.28
C ASP A 317 5.94 -17.27 -0.02
N ILE A 318 6.25 -15.98 -0.01
CA ILE A 318 5.93 -15.09 1.09
C ILE A 318 5.13 -13.88 0.58
N ASN A 319 3.94 -13.69 1.13
CA ASN A 319 3.18 -12.46 0.92
C ASN A 319 3.83 -11.34 1.75
N LEU A 320 4.52 -10.42 1.06
CA LEU A 320 5.22 -9.29 1.66
C LEU A 320 4.33 -8.05 1.69
N ASP A 321 3.57 -7.88 2.77
CA ASP A 321 2.91 -6.60 3.06
C ASP A 321 3.87 -5.53 3.61
N ARG A 322 5.00 -5.98 4.13
CA ARG A 322 6.15 -5.23 4.66
C ARG A 322 7.44 -6.05 4.45
N PRO A 323 8.63 -5.42 4.52
CA PRO A 323 9.91 -6.13 4.40
C PRO A 323 10.11 -7.16 5.52
N ALA A 324 10.26 -8.45 5.18
CA ALA A 324 10.44 -9.51 6.17
C ALA A 324 11.92 -9.86 6.39
N VAL A 325 12.29 -10.17 7.63
CA VAL A 325 13.58 -10.73 8.04
C VAL A 325 13.51 -12.25 7.99
N ILE A 326 14.08 -12.85 6.95
CA ILE A 326 13.96 -14.30 6.68
C ILE A 326 15.27 -15.01 6.28
N PRO A 327 16.43 -14.72 6.92
CA PRO A 327 17.71 -15.28 6.49
C PRO A 327 17.76 -16.82 6.57
N GLU A 328 17.25 -17.45 7.64
CA GLU A 328 17.32 -18.92 7.76
C GLU A 328 16.36 -19.65 6.81
N ILE A 329 15.20 -19.06 6.55
CA ILE A 329 14.24 -19.57 5.56
C ILE A 329 14.85 -19.47 4.16
N SER A 330 15.42 -18.32 3.82
CA SER A 330 16.10 -18.09 2.55
C SER A 330 17.27 -19.08 2.36
N ALA A 331 18.07 -19.31 3.40
CA ALA A 331 19.19 -20.26 3.34
C ALA A 331 18.73 -21.69 3.02
N LYS A 332 17.62 -22.16 3.61
CA LYS A 332 17.17 -23.56 3.47
C LYS A 332 16.20 -23.80 2.29
N ALA A 333 15.47 -22.78 1.83
CA ALA A 333 14.49 -22.94 0.75
C ALA A 333 15.18 -23.28 -0.59
N LYS A 334 14.57 -24.17 -1.39
CA LYS A 334 15.05 -24.48 -2.75
C LYS A 334 14.64 -23.42 -3.77
N GLY A 335 13.47 -22.86 -3.60
CA GLY A 335 13.02 -21.65 -4.27
C GLY A 335 12.41 -20.71 -3.25
N LEU A 336 12.66 -19.41 -3.41
CA LEU A 336 12.04 -18.37 -2.60
C LEU A 336 11.44 -17.34 -3.54
N MET A 337 10.16 -17.05 -3.34
CA MET A 337 9.39 -16.07 -4.09
C MET A 337 8.70 -15.12 -3.13
N ALA A 338 8.46 -13.90 -3.59
CA ALA A 338 7.63 -12.93 -2.90
C ALA A 338 6.40 -12.59 -3.76
N ASP A 339 5.24 -12.55 -3.10
CA ASP A 339 4.00 -12.04 -3.63
C ASP A 339 3.50 -10.85 -2.80
N PHE A 340 2.45 -10.18 -3.27
CA PHE A 340 1.91 -8.96 -2.67
C PHE A 340 0.37 -9.04 -2.56
N GLY A 341 -0.14 -10.17 -2.09
CA GLY A 341 -1.56 -10.49 -2.01
C GLY A 341 -2.09 -11.26 -3.23
N ALA A 342 -1.22 -12.01 -3.91
CA ALA A 342 -1.58 -12.82 -5.06
C ALA A 342 -2.44 -14.03 -4.66
N SER A 343 -3.30 -14.44 -5.58
CA SER A 343 -4.07 -15.68 -5.45
C SER A 343 -3.17 -16.92 -5.53
N ASP A 344 -3.63 -18.03 -4.94
CA ASP A 344 -2.94 -19.33 -5.03
C ASP A 344 -2.69 -19.74 -6.48
N ALA A 345 -3.66 -19.50 -7.37
CA ALA A 345 -3.55 -19.81 -8.78
C ALA A 345 -2.40 -19.03 -9.45
N ALA A 346 -2.28 -17.72 -9.18
CA ALA A 346 -1.22 -16.89 -9.74
C ALA A 346 0.18 -17.32 -9.26
N VAL A 347 0.32 -17.66 -7.97
CA VAL A 347 1.58 -18.17 -7.41
C VAL A 347 1.97 -19.51 -8.06
N LEU A 348 1.03 -20.45 -8.14
CA LEU A 348 1.29 -21.75 -8.76
C LEU A 348 1.53 -21.66 -10.27
N ASP A 349 0.87 -20.75 -10.98
CA ASP A 349 1.15 -20.48 -12.40
C ASP A 349 2.63 -20.12 -12.61
N VAL A 350 3.22 -19.33 -11.71
CA VAL A 350 4.63 -18.95 -11.76
C VAL A 350 5.53 -20.12 -11.35
N ILE A 351 5.22 -20.81 -10.24
CA ILE A 351 6.02 -21.95 -9.75
C ILE A 351 6.12 -23.07 -10.80
N PHE A 352 5.04 -23.34 -11.52
CA PHE A 352 4.97 -24.38 -12.56
C PHE A 352 5.22 -23.86 -13.98
N GLY A 353 5.67 -22.61 -14.13
CA GLY A 353 6.16 -22.08 -15.40
C GLY A 353 5.09 -21.79 -16.45
N LYS A 354 3.81 -21.73 -16.08
CA LYS A 354 2.74 -21.20 -16.95
C LYS A 354 2.89 -19.69 -17.16
N PHE A 355 3.55 -19.01 -16.21
CA PHE A 355 3.90 -17.60 -16.33
C PHE A 355 5.34 -17.35 -15.89
N LYS A 356 6.06 -16.48 -16.60
CA LYS A 356 7.43 -16.10 -16.24
C LYS A 356 7.40 -14.92 -15.24
N PRO A 357 8.01 -15.03 -14.04
CA PRO A 357 8.01 -13.94 -13.08
C PRO A 357 8.79 -12.74 -13.65
N GLY A 358 8.26 -11.54 -13.44
CA GLY A 358 8.85 -10.28 -13.89
C GLY A 358 9.02 -9.24 -12.78
N GLY A 359 8.56 -9.54 -11.57
CA GLY A 359 8.60 -8.64 -10.42
C GLY A 359 10.03 -8.39 -9.94
N LYS A 360 10.19 -7.23 -9.31
CA LYS A 360 11.36 -6.87 -8.52
C LYS A 360 10.88 -6.38 -7.16
N LEU A 361 11.69 -6.57 -6.12
CA LEU A 361 11.38 -6.05 -4.80
C LEU A 361 11.23 -4.52 -4.86
N PRO A 362 10.13 -3.96 -4.31
CA PRO A 362 9.92 -2.52 -4.23
C PRO A 362 10.60 -1.89 -3.00
N PHE A 363 11.22 -2.71 -2.14
CA PHE A 363 11.94 -2.31 -0.94
C PHE A 363 13.07 -3.30 -0.64
N GLU A 364 14.05 -2.88 0.15
CA GLU A 364 15.12 -3.75 0.62
C GLU A 364 14.61 -4.72 1.70
N LEU A 365 15.12 -5.97 1.70
CA LEU A 365 14.82 -6.94 2.74
C LEU A 365 15.91 -6.91 3.83
N PRO A 366 15.55 -6.61 5.10
CA PRO A 366 16.53 -6.58 6.18
C PRO A 366 17.10 -7.96 6.50
N SER A 367 18.39 -8.01 6.83
CA SER A 367 19.11 -9.25 7.16
C SER A 367 18.91 -9.71 8.61
N SER A 368 18.56 -8.79 9.51
CA SER A 368 18.20 -9.04 10.91
C SER A 368 17.22 -7.97 11.42
N MET A 369 16.73 -8.11 12.65
CA MET A 369 15.88 -7.08 13.29
C MET A 369 16.67 -5.84 13.73
N GLU A 370 17.99 -5.95 13.88
CA GLU A 370 18.93 -4.87 14.21
C GLU A 370 19.49 -4.18 12.96
N ALA A 371 19.50 -4.89 11.82
CA ALA A 371 19.94 -4.39 10.52
C ALA A 371 19.05 -3.34 9.82
N PRO A 372 17.77 -3.07 10.19
CA PRO A 372 17.09 -1.89 9.68
C PRO A 372 17.73 -0.68 10.36
N CYS A 373 18.90 -0.28 9.87
CA CYS A 373 19.64 0.86 10.38
C CYS A 373 18.88 2.11 9.93
N TRP A 374 18.12 2.67 10.86
CA TRP A 374 17.32 3.89 10.87
C TRP A 374 18.06 5.18 10.47
N GLN A 375 19.22 5.09 9.80
CA GLN A 375 20.16 6.17 9.59
C GLN A 375 20.77 6.10 8.19
N GLY A 376 20.19 6.85 7.25
CA GLY A 376 21.00 7.54 6.23
C GLY A 376 21.42 6.76 4.99
N ALA A 377 20.71 5.71 4.59
CA ALA A 377 20.94 5.06 3.28
C ALA A 377 19.98 5.57 2.19
N PHE A 378 19.82 6.88 2.02
CA PHE A 378 19.27 7.51 0.81
C PHE A 378 19.85 8.90 0.60
#